data_AF-G7VG85-F1
#
_entry.id   AF-G7VG85-F1
#
_cell.length_a   1.000
_cell.length_b   1.000
_cell.length_c   1.000
_cell.angle_alpha   90.00
_cell.angle_beta   90.00
_cell.angle_gamma   90.00
#
_symmetry.space_group_name_H-M   'P 1'
#
loop_
_entity.id
_entity.type
_entity.pdbx_description
1 polymer ?
#
loop_
_entity_poly.entity_id
_entity_poly.type
_entity_poly.pdbx_seq_one_letter_code
_entity_poly.pdbx_strand_id
1 'polypeptide(L)'
;MTEEFKTLLSREPVRREAPPPPPEWRPRVVDLATLWRELGVEPMFPELYDLATTCPEVFDCYRKLVALWDDERSRDIIFKAAWTGADIAKVVDLLWRGRYKEAEEAARP
;
A
#
# COMPACT_ATOMS: atom_id res chain seq x y z
N MET A 1 12.69 26.69 21.75
CA MET A 1 11.35 26.98 21.20
C MET A 1 11.08 28.46 21.38
N THR A 2 10.89 29.18 20.27
CA THR A 2 10.57 30.61 20.26
C THR A 2 9.13 30.85 20.74
N GLU A 3 8.86 32.00 21.36
CA GLU A 3 7.54 32.37 21.89
C GLU A 3 6.43 32.42 20.81
N GLU A 4 6.81 32.65 19.55
CA GLU A 4 5.91 32.51 18.39
C GLU A 4 5.33 31.09 18.24
N PHE A 5 6.13 30.06 18.52
CA PHE A 5 5.71 28.67 18.37
C PHE A 5 4.70 28.25 19.45
N LYS A 6 4.86 28.77 20.68
CA LYS A 6 3.88 28.57 21.78
C LYS A 6 2.54 29.24 21.48
N THR A 7 2.58 30.39 20.80
CA THR A 7 1.38 31.14 20.40
C THR A 7 0.59 30.45 19.28
N LEU A 8 1.28 29.75 18.38
CA LEU A 8 0.64 28.93 17.34
C LEU A 8 -0.04 27.69 17.90
N LEU A 9 0.54 27.05 18.91
CA LEU A 9 0.00 25.83 19.54
C LEU A 9 -1.15 26.08 20.52
N SER A 10 -1.29 27.32 21.02
CA SER A 10 -2.36 27.72 21.96
C SER A 10 -3.63 28.21 21.26
N ARG A 11 -3.61 28.32 19.92
CA ARG A 11 -4.83 28.52 19.14
C ARG A 11 -5.54 27.18 19.02
N GLU A 12 -6.67 27.02 19.71
CA GLU A 12 -7.59 25.93 19.43
C GLU A 12 -7.84 25.88 17.92
N PRO A 13 -7.67 24.72 17.26
CA PRO A 13 -8.01 24.60 15.86
C PRO A 13 -9.51 24.88 15.75
N VAL A 14 -9.86 26.08 15.27
CA VAL A 14 -11.23 26.44 14.94
C VAL A 14 -11.68 25.40 13.93
N ARG A 15 -12.54 24.48 14.36
CA ARG A 15 -13.08 23.42 13.51
C ARG A 15 -13.96 24.10 12.47
N ARG A 16 -13.36 24.52 11.35
CA ARG A 16 -14.09 25.05 10.21
C ARG A 16 -14.89 23.90 9.63
N GLU A 17 -16.21 23.98 9.76
CA GLU A 17 -17.09 23.08 9.03
C GLU A 17 -16.82 23.24 7.53
N ALA A 18 -16.59 22.12 6.85
CA ALA A 18 -16.42 22.15 5.41
C ALA A 18 -17.72 22.68 4.77
N PRO A 19 -17.64 23.49 3.69
CA PRO A 19 -18.84 23.95 2.99
C PRO A 19 -19.67 22.74 2.52
N PRO A 20 -21.01 22.86 2.47
CA PRO A 20 -21.85 21.78 1.96
C PRO A 20 -21.49 21.50 0.50
N PRO A 21 -21.58 20.23 0.06
CA PRO A 21 -21.28 19.87 -1.32
C PRO A 21 -22.25 20.56 -2.31
N PRO A 22 -21.85 20.76 -3.58
CA PRO A 22 -22.69 21.36 -4.60
C PRO A 22 -24.04 20.61 -4.78
N PRO A 23 -25.13 21.28 -5.21
CA PRO A 23 -26.45 20.65 -5.39
C PRO A 23 -26.47 19.44 -6.34
N GLU A 24 -25.59 19.44 -7.33
CA GLU A 24 -25.42 18.37 -8.32
C GLU A 24 -24.51 17.24 -7.84
N TRP A 25 -23.85 17.40 -6.69
CA TRP A 25 -23.01 16.36 -6.15
C TRP A 25 -23.84 15.12 -5.82
N ARG A 26 -23.38 13.98 -6.32
CA ARG A 26 -23.99 12.67 -6.07
C ARG A 26 -22.89 11.76 -5.55
N PRO A 27 -22.92 11.39 -4.25
CA PRO A 27 -21.98 10.40 -3.76
C PRO A 27 -22.23 9.09 -4.50
N ARG A 28 -21.16 8.44 -4.91
CA ARG A 28 -21.19 7.08 -5.43
C ARG A 28 -20.18 6.24 -4.70
N VAL A 29 -20.53 4.98 -4.51
CA VAL A 29 -19.59 3.98 -4.00
C VAL A 29 -18.78 3.49 -5.19
N VAL A 30 -17.46 3.53 -5.05
CA VAL A 30 -16.50 3.00 -6.02
C VAL A 30 -15.56 2.05 -5.34
N ASP A 31 -15.12 1.04 -6.07
CA ASP A 31 -13.98 0.25 -5.63
C ASP A 31 -12.69 1.09 -5.62
N LEU A 32 -11.73 0.66 -4.80
CA LEU A 32 -10.48 1.40 -4.61
C LEU A 32 -9.68 1.53 -5.91
N ALA A 33 -9.73 0.53 -6.79
CA ALA A 33 -8.99 0.51 -8.05
C ALA A 33 -9.49 1.58 -9.03
N THR A 34 -10.80 1.76 -9.08
CA THR A 34 -11.47 2.79 -9.87
C THR A 34 -11.17 4.17 -9.30
N LEU A 35 -11.27 4.35 -7.98
CA LEU A 35 -10.95 5.61 -7.31
C LEU A 35 -9.51 6.04 -7.58
N TRP A 36 -8.54 5.13 -7.48
CA TRP A 36 -7.12 5.42 -7.71
C TRP A 36 -6.85 5.95 -9.11
N ARG A 37 -7.39 5.29 -10.13
CA ARG A 37 -7.24 5.69 -11.53
C ARG A 37 -7.82 7.07 -11.81
N GLU A 38 -9.00 7.35 -11.27
CA GLU A 38 -9.68 8.63 -11.49
C GLU A 38 -9.01 9.81 -10.77
N LEU A 39 -8.42 9.55 -9.61
CA LEU A 39 -7.65 10.55 -8.88
C LEU A 39 -6.24 10.75 -9.46
N GLY A 40 -5.84 9.98 -10.48
CA GLY A 40 -4.51 10.04 -11.07
C GLY A 40 -3.41 9.65 -10.07
N VAL A 41 -3.72 8.77 -9.11
CA VAL A 41 -2.77 8.34 -8.09
C VAL A 41 -1.85 7.30 -8.70
N GLU A 42 -0.55 7.61 -8.73
CA GLU A 42 0.49 6.69 -9.17
C GLU A 42 1.04 5.87 -7.99
N PRO A 43 1.37 4.58 -8.19
CA PRO A 43 1.99 3.78 -7.16
C PRO A 43 3.39 4.34 -6.82
N MET A 44 3.69 4.45 -5.53
CA MET A 44 4.99 4.93 -5.05
C MET A 44 6.16 4.07 -5.52
N PHE A 45 5.91 2.76 -5.66
CA PHE A 45 6.84 1.75 -6.16
C PHE A 45 6.19 1.03 -7.34
N PRO A 46 6.36 1.49 -8.59
CA PRO A 46 5.72 0.91 -9.76
C PRO A 46 6.06 -0.56 -9.98
N GLU A 47 7.31 -0.97 -9.72
CA GLU A 47 7.78 -2.34 -9.93
C GLU A 47 7.09 -3.34 -9.01
N LEU A 48 6.80 -2.93 -7.76
CA LEU A 48 6.05 -3.74 -6.81
C LEU A 48 4.57 -3.81 -7.19
N TYR A 49 4.04 -2.75 -7.80
CA TYR A 49 2.68 -2.74 -8.29
C TYR A 49 2.53 -3.68 -9.50
N ASP A 50 3.47 -3.63 -10.43
CA ASP A 50 3.54 -4.57 -11.56
C ASP A 50 3.58 -6.01 -11.07
N LEU A 51 4.43 -6.30 -10.08
CA LEU A 51 4.48 -7.62 -9.46
C LEU A 51 3.14 -8.01 -8.81
N ALA A 52 2.48 -7.07 -8.12
CA ALA A 52 1.19 -7.29 -7.48
C ALA A 52 0.05 -7.56 -8.46
N THR A 53 0.16 -7.17 -9.74
CA THR A 53 -0.87 -7.45 -10.75
C THR A 53 -1.04 -8.95 -11.04
N THR A 54 -0.07 -9.77 -10.63
CA THR A 54 -0.15 -11.23 -10.71
C THR A 54 -0.97 -11.86 -9.57
N CYS A 55 -1.29 -11.10 -8.52
CA CYS A 55 -2.05 -11.56 -7.37
C CYS A 55 -3.57 -11.43 -7.60
N PRO A 56 -4.41 -12.29 -6.97
CA PRO A 56 -5.87 -12.15 -7.04
C PRO A 56 -6.39 -10.81 -6.51
N GLU A 57 -5.80 -10.33 -5.40
CA GLU A 57 -6.15 -9.07 -4.73
C GLU A 57 -4.98 -8.08 -4.86
N VAL A 58 -4.90 -7.41 -6.02
CA VAL A 58 -3.75 -6.56 -6.40
C VAL A 58 -3.39 -5.53 -5.32
N PHE A 59 -4.37 -4.83 -4.76
CA PHE A 59 -4.11 -3.77 -3.77
C PHE A 59 -3.61 -4.28 -2.43
N ASP A 60 -4.18 -5.38 -1.94
CA ASP A 60 -3.69 -5.98 -0.70
C ASP A 60 -2.29 -6.58 -0.90
N CYS A 61 -2.04 -7.22 -2.04
CA CYS A 61 -0.72 -7.73 -2.41
C CYS A 61 0.30 -6.59 -2.49
N TYR A 62 -0.03 -5.50 -3.18
CA TYR A 62 0.82 -4.32 -3.30
C TYR A 62 1.14 -3.70 -1.94
N ARG A 63 0.13 -3.49 -1.10
CA ARG A 63 0.31 -2.95 0.26
C ARG A 63 1.25 -3.82 1.09
N LYS A 64 1.11 -5.15 1.02
CA LYS A 64 1.99 -6.10 1.73
C LYS A 64 3.41 -6.07 1.16
N LEU A 65 3.55 -6.04 -0.16
CA LEU A 65 4.86 -5.93 -0.84
C LEU A 65 5.61 -4.68 -0.39
N VAL A 66 4.95 -3.52 -0.41
CA VAL A 66 5.54 -2.25 0.05
C VAL A 66 5.98 -2.35 1.51
N ALA A 67 5.14 -2.90 2.39
CA ALA A 67 5.46 -3.04 3.80
C ALA A 67 6.60 -4.04 4.08
N LEU A 68 6.74 -5.08 3.25
CA LEU A 68 7.81 -6.07 3.34
C LEU A 68 9.11 -5.61 2.67
N TRP A 69 9.08 -4.53 1.88
CA TRP A 69 10.21 -4.10 1.05
C TRP A 69 11.40 -3.59 1.86
N ASP A 70 11.15 -3.04 3.04
CA ASP A 70 12.18 -2.53 3.94
C ASP A 70 12.97 -3.66 4.63
N ASP A 71 12.40 -4.86 4.73
CA ASP A 71 13.07 -6.04 5.29
C ASP A 71 13.88 -6.75 4.20
N GLU A 72 15.22 -6.69 4.31
CA GLU A 72 16.14 -7.26 3.33
C GLU A 72 15.88 -8.74 3.07
N ARG A 73 15.58 -9.51 4.13
CA ARG A 73 15.28 -10.95 4.00
C ARG A 73 13.99 -11.20 3.21
N SER A 74 12.92 -10.47 3.51
CA SER A 74 11.66 -10.58 2.79
C SER A 74 11.83 -10.22 1.32
N ARG A 75 12.55 -9.13 1.05
CA ARG A 75 12.86 -8.67 -0.30
C ARG A 75 13.61 -9.72 -1.12
N ASP A 76 14.63 -10.36 -0.56
CA ASP A 76 15.38 -11.41 -1.25
C ASP A 76 14.49 -12.61 -1.63
N ILE A 77 13.60 -13.02 -0.72
CA ILE A 77 12.65 -14.11 -0.98
C ILE A 77 11.64 -13.71 -2.07
N ILE A 78 11.14 -12.47 -2.04
CA ILE A 78 10.23 -11.93 -3.07
C ILE A 78 10.90 -11.91 -4.43
N PHE A 79 12.15 -11.42 -4.52
CA PHE A 79 12.90 -11.42 -5.77
C PHE A 79 13.11 -12.81 -6.32
N LYS A 80 13.48 -13.75 -5.46
CA LYS A 80 13.64 -15.15 -5.86
C LYS A 80 12.34 -15.72 -6.43
N ALA A 81 11.21 -15.48 -5.76
CA ALA A 81 9.90 -15.92 -6.23
C ALA A 81 9.54 -15.33 -7.60
N ALA A 82 9.80 -14.03 -7.80
CA ALA A 82 9.58 -13.37 -9.08
C ALA A 82 10.46 -13.96 -10.19
N TRP A 83 11.73 -14.24 -9.89
CA TRP A 83 12.67 -14.81 -10.84
C TRP A 83 12.30 -16.25 -11.26
N THR A 84 11.80 -17.06 -10.33
CA THR A 84 11.44 -18.46 -10.59
C THR A 84 10.03 -18.63 -11.14
N GLY A 85 9.25 -17.55 -11.26
CA GLY A 85 7.83 -17.60 -11.66
C GLY A 85 6.95 -18.28 -10.61
N ALA A 86 7.34 -18.24 -9.33
CA ALA A 86 6.58 -18.81 -8.24
C ALA A 86 5.30 -17.98 -7.95
N ASP A 87 4.39 -18.57 -7.18
CA ASP A 87 3.17 -17.88 -6.74
C ASP A 87 3.50 -16.75 -5.75
N ILE A 88 3.56 -15.53 -6.28
CA ILE A 88 3.81 -14.31 -5.51
C ILE A 88 2.79 -14.11 -4.40
N ALA A 89 1.50 -14.36 -4.66
CA ALA A 89 0.46 -14.14 -3.67
C ALA A 89 0.68 -15.03 -2.45
N LYS A 90 1.03 -16.31 -2.68
CA LYS A 90 1.38 -17.25 -1.61
C LYS A 90 2.64 -16.84 -0.85
N VAL A 91 3.71 -16.47 -1.56
CA VAL A 91 4.97 -16.06 -0.92
C VAL A 91 4.78 -14.84 -0.04
N VAL A 92 4.10 -13.81 -0.55
CA VAL A 92 3.81 -12.57 0.19
C VAL A 92 2.94 -12.83 1.41
N ASP A 93 1.92 -13.70 1.31
CA ASP A 93 1.07 -14.04 2.45
C ASP A 93 1.84 -14.83 3.54
N LEU A 94 2.75 -15.72 3.15
CA LEU A 94 3.62 -16.43 4.10
C LEU A 94 4.57 -15.47 4.81
N LEU A 95 5.20 -14.54 4.09
CA LEU A 95 6.07 -13.51 4.66
C LEU A 95 5.30 -12.59 5.59
N TRP A 96 4.10 -12.15 5.19
CA TRP A 96 3.22 -11.31 6.02
C TRP A 96 2.85 -11.97 7.36
N ARG A 97 2.77 -13.30 7.39
CA ARG A 97 2.51 -14.10 8.60
C ARG A 97 3.79 -14.46 9.37
N GLY A 98 4.96 -13.98 8.96
CA GLY A 98 6.26 -14.28 9.57
C GLY A 98 6.76 -15.71 9.30
N ARG A 99 6.18 -16.42 8.33
CA ARG A 99 6.52 -17.83 7.99
C ARG A 99 7.65 -17.90 6.96
N TYR A 100 8.82 -17.34 7.32
CA TYR A 100 9.94 -17.17 6.39
C TYR A 100 10.45 -18.45 5.72
N LYS A 101 10.57 -19.56 6.48
CA LYS A 101 11.07 -20.83 5.92
C LYS A 101 10.15 -21.36 4.81
N GLU A 102 8.85 -21.30 5.05
CA GLU A 102 7.85 -21.77 4.09
C GLU A 102 7.75 -20.84 2.89
N ALA A 103 7.91 -19.53 3.09
CA ALA A 103 8.00 -18.57 2.00
C ALA A 103 9.21 -18.87 1.10
N GLU A 104 10.36 -19.18 1.70
CA GLU A 104 11.58 -19.52 0.96
C GLU A 104 11.47 -20.85 0.20
N GLU A 105 10.74 -21.82 0.75
CA GLU A 105 10.40 -23.07 0.06
C GLU A 105 9.42 -22.82 -1.10
N ALA A 106 8.41 -21.98 -0.89
CA ALA A 106 7.45 -21.59 -1.91
C ALA A 106 8.07 -20.76 -3.05
N ALA A 107 9.18 -20.09 -2.79
CA ALA A 107 9.95 -19.31 -3.78
C ALA A 107 10.97 -20.15 -4.56
N ARG A 108 10.96 -21.49 -4.45
CA ARG A 108 11.79 -22.39 -5.26
C ARG A 108 11.03 -22.82 -6.52
N PRO A 109 11.72 -23.16 -7.61
CA PRO A 109 11.10 -23.76 -8.79
C PRO A 109 10.43 -25.10 -8.48
#